data_AF-A0A1F5IVQ4-F1
#
_entry.id   AF-A0A1F5IVQ4-F1
#
_cell.length_a   1.000
_cell.length_b   1.000
_cell.length_c   1.000
_cell.angle_alpha   90.00
_cell.angle_beta   90.00
_cell.angle_gamma   90.00
#
_symmetry.space_group_name_H-M   'P 1'
#
loop_
_entity.id
_entity.type
_entity.pdbx_description
1 polymer ?
#
loop_
_entity_poly.entity_id
_entity_poly.type
_entity_poly.pdbx_seq_one_letter_code
_entity_poly.pdbx_strand_id
1 'polypeptide(L)'
;MKRLYTPSDESELVFLKSMFEASGMPYYVQNEHFGSMYVGAYMSALNAKTIMVPDDIFDDAKDLILSVKSDAVFEDERGGGGDGGESPLETLLKYLPLGWLFPGSGGKKGGKSE
;
A
#
# COMPACT_ATOMS: atom_id res chain seq x y z
N MET A 1 17.48 1.81 1.20
CA MET A 1 16.42 1.82 2.23
C MET A 1 15.20 1.14 1.63
N LYS A 2 14.81 -0.01 2.17
CA LYS A 2 13.71 -0.85 1.70
C LYS A 2 12.61 -0.92 2.76
N ARG A 3 11.36 -1.04 2.30
CA ARG A 3 10.18 -1.23 3.17
C ARG A 3 10.22 -2.64 3.75
N LEU A 4 10.22 -2.74 5.07
CA LEU A 4 10.30 -4.00 5.77
C LEU A 4 8.93 -4.48 6.22
N TYR A 5 8.28 -3.68 7.06
CA TYR A 5 7.05 -4.08 7.74
C TYR A 5 6.20 -2.87 8.11
N THR A 6 4.88 -3.04 8.00
CA THR A 6 3.89 -2.03 8.40
C THR A 6 3.13 -2.57 9.61
N PRO A 7 3.38 -2.04 10.82
CA PRO A 7 2.65 -2.42 12.03
C PRO A 7 1.15 -2.13 11.91
N SER A 8 0.36 -2.96 12.58
CA SER A 8 -1.10 -2.86 12.63
C SER A 8 -1.56 -1.75 13.58
N ASP A 9 -0.79 -1.48 14.64
CA ASP A 9 -1.09 -0.49 15.66
C ASP A 9 0.18 0.16 16.25
N GLU A 10 -0.03 1.22 17.04
CA GLU A 10 1.07 1.99 17.66
C GLU A 10 1.84 1.19 18.71
N SER A 11 1.19 0.27 19.42
CA SER A 11 1.83 -0.52 20.47
C SER A 11 2.80 -1.53 19.84
N GLU A 12 2.40 -2.16 18.73
CA GLU A 12 3.27 -3.00 17.91
C GLU A 12 4.48 -2.20 17.39
N LEU A 13 4.26 -1.00 16.88
CA LEU A 13 5.35 -0.14 16.40
C LEU A 13 6.36 0.17 17.51
N VAL A 14 5.89 0.61 18.69
CA VAL A 14 6.76 0.94 19.82
C VAL A 14 7.57 -0.28 20.27
N PHE A 15 6.94 -1.44 20.32
CA PHE A 15 7.61 -2.68 20.68
C PHE A 15 8.72 -3.04 19.67
N LEU A 16 8.42 -2.99 18.38
CA LEU A 16 9.41 -3.25 17.32
C LEU A 16 10.56 -2.25 17.37
N LYS A 17 10.28 -0.96 17.57
CA LYS A 17 11.31 0.07 17.76
C LYS A 17 12.30 -0.30 18.86
N SER A 18 11.79 -0.70 20.04
CA SER A 18 12.64 -1.12 21.15
C SER A 18 13.52 -2.33 20.80
N MET A 19 13.05 -3.26 19.95
CA MET A 19 13.84 -4.40 19.49
C MET A 19 14.93 -4.01 18.49
N PHE A 20 14.61 -3.13 17.54
CA PHE A 20 15.62 -2.58 16.62
C PHE A 20 16.70 -1.79 17.37
N GLU A 21 16.31 -1.00 18.38
CA GLU A 21 17.25 -0.29 19.24
C GLU A 21 18.11 -1.23 20.08
N ALA A 22 17.51 -2.27 20.68
CA ALA A 22 18.23 -3.25 21.49
C ALA A 22 19.23 -4.08 20.67
N SER A 23 18.91 -4.38 19.41
CA SER A 23 19.81 -5.10 18.50
C SER A 23 20.86 -4.20 17.83
N GLY A 24 20.75 -2.88 17.98
CA GLY A 24 21.64 -1.91 17.34
C GLY A 24 21.45 -1.82 15.82
N MET A 25 20.32 -2.31 15.30
CA MET A 25 20.02 -2.27 13.87
C MET A 25 19.53 -0.88 13.45
N PRO A 26 20.13 -0.26 12.43
CA PRO A 26 19.66 1.02 11.92
C PRO A 26 18.28 0.87 11.25
N TYR A 27 17.32 1.69 11.69
CA TYR A 27 15.97 1.70 11.14
C TYR A 27 15.44 3.13 11.05
N TYR A 28 14.43 3.32 10.20
CA TYR A 28 13.68 4.57 10.08
C TYR A 28 12.20 4.27 9.94
N VAL A 29 11.33 5.10 10.52
CA VAL A 29 9.87 4.93 10.39
C VAL A 29 9.32 6.00 9.44
N GLN A 30 8.87 5.55 8.28
CA GLN A 30 8.14 6.38 7.35
C GLN A 30 6.80 6.79 7.99
N ASN A 31 6.41 8.06 7.82
CA ASN A 31 5.16 8.64 8.35
C ASN A 31 5.02 8.68 9.89
N GLU A 32 6.11 8.54 10.65
CA GLU A 32 6.05 8.54 12.12
C GLU A 32 5.34 9.77 12.71
N HIS A 33 5.66 10.96 12.19
CA HIS A 33 5.12 12.23 12.68
C HIS A 33 3.93 12.73 11.85
N PHE A 34 3.45 11.97 10.86
CA PHE A 34 2.39 12.43 9.95
C PHE A 34 1.02 12.48 10.64
N GLY A 35 0.83 11.65 11.68
CA GLY A 35 -0.41 11.61 12.47
C GLY A 35 -0.74 12.89 13.26
N SER A 36 0.23 13.80 13.45
CA SER A 36 -0.02 15.10 14.11
C SER A 36 -0.43 16.22 13.17
N MET A 37 -0.21 16.06 11.85
CA MET A 37 -0.50 17.11 10.87
C MET A 37 -1.93 17.10 10.34
N TYR A 38 -2.64 15.96 10.46
CA TYR A 38 -4.00 15.80 9.97
C TYR A 38 -4.92 15.29 11.08
N VAL A 39 -5.77 16.18 11.60
CA VAL A 39 -6.98 15.81 12.34
C VAL A 39 -7.97 15.18 11.36
N GLY A 40 -8.00 13.85 11.28
CA GLY A 40 -8.84 13.11 10.33
C GLY A 40 -8.77 11.59 10.51
N ALA A 41 -9.68 10.87 9.86
CA ALA A 41 -9.76 9.42 9.94
C ALA A 41 -8.45 8.75 9.49
N TYR A 42 -7.94 7.82 10.29
CA TYR A 42 -6.76 7.03 9.98
C TYR A 42 -7.01 6.16 8.73
N MET A 43 -6.52 6.61 7.58
CA MET A 43 -6.53 5.82 6.35
C MET A 43 -5.25 4.98 6.29
N SER A 44 -5.34 3.72 6.73
CA SER A 44 -4.23 2.77 6.80
C SER A 44 -3.44 2.64 5.50
N ALA A 45 -4.06 2.82 4.33
CA ALA A 45 -3.37 2.70 3.04
C ALA A 45 -2.48 3.92 2.65
N LEU A 46 -2.75 5.11 3.18
CA LEU A 46 -2.06 6.35 2.76
C LEU A 46 -1.14 6.91 3.84
N ASN A 47 -1.49 6.69 5.11
CA ASN A 47 -0.78 7.25 6.26
C ASN A 47 -0.23 6.17 7.22
N ALA A 48 -0.15 4.91 6.78
CA ALA A 48 0.48 3.87 7.59
C ALA A 48 1.92 4.25 7.93
N LYS A 49 2.29 3.93 9.18
CA LYS A 49 3.68 4.00 9.62
C LYS A 49 4.38 2.72 9.19
N THR A 50 5.47 2.85 8.44
CA THR A 50 6.18 1.70 7.87
C THR A 50 7.63 1.73 8.32
N ILE A 51 8.11 0.61 8.84
CA ILE A 51 9.51 0.42 9.23
C ILE A 51 10.33 0.20 7.95
N MET A 52 11.36 1.02 7.80
CA MET A 52 12.32 1.02 6.71
C MET A 52 13.69 0.62 7.26
N VAL A 53 14.42 -0.19 6.50
CA VAL A 53 15.79 -0.60 6.85
C VAL A 53 16.73 -0.46 5.64
N PRO A 54 18.04 -0.33 5.84
CA PRO A 54 19.02 -0.48 4.77
C PRO A 54 18.89 -1.82 4.04
N ASP A 55 19.15 -1.84 2.74
CA ASP A 55 18.97 -3.02 1.89
C ASP A 55 19.91 -4.18 2.30
N ASP A 56 21.08 -3.83 2.83
CA ASP A 56 22.15 -4.72 3.28
C ASP A 56 21.79 -5.51 4.55
N ILE A 57 20.86 -5.03 5.37
CA ILE A 57 20.44 -5.70 6.61
C ILE A 57 18.99 -6.19 6.54
N PHE A 58 18.39 -6.16 5.36
CA PHE A 58 16.96 -6.42 5.18
C PHE A 58 16.54 -7.80 5.69
N ASP A 59 17.32 -8.82 5.32
CA ASP A 59 17.04 -10.21 5.69
C ASP A 59 17.21 -10.43 7.20
N ASP A 60 18.28 -9.90 7.79
CA ASP A 60 18.51 -9.99 9.25
C ASP A 60 17.38 -9.30 10.04
N ALA A 61 16.93 -8.14 9.56
CA ALA A 61 15.83 -7.39 10.17
C ALA A 61 14.48 -8.12 10.03
N LYS A 62 14.26 -8.82 8.91
CA LYS A 62 13.08 -9.66 8.68
C LYS A 62 13.06 -10.84 9.65
N ASP A 63 14.20 -11.51 9.83
CA ASP A 63 14.35 -12.61 10.79
C ASP A 63 14.12 -12.15 12.23
N LEU A 64 14.58 -10.95 12.60
CA LEU A 64 14.31 -10.37 13.91
C LEU A 64 12.80 -10.23 14.16
N ILE A 65 12.04 -9.71 13.19
CA ILE A 65 10.59 -9.55 13.33
C ILE A 65 9.91 -10.92 13.40
N LEU A 66 10.30 -11.88 12.55
CA LEU A 66 9.78 -13.24 12.55
C LEU A 66 10.02 -13.98 13.88
N SER A 67 11.17 -13.72 14.52
CA SER A 67 11.51 -14.33 15.81
C SER A 67 10.54 -13.96 16.93
N VAL A 68 9.88 -12.79 16.82
CA VAL A 68 8.91 -12.30 17.80
C VAL A 68 7.47 -12.53 17.33
N LYS A 69 7.22 -12.41 16.03
CA LYS A 69 5.89 -12.53 15.43
C LYS A 69 5.98 -13.40 14.18
N SER A 70 5.74 -14.69 14.37
CA SER A 70 5.75 -15.69 13.30
C SER A 70 4.64 -15.49 12.25
N ASP A 71 3.62 -14.68 12.54
CA ASP A 71 2.50 -14.36 11.65
C ASP A 71 2.69 -12.99 10.94
N ALA A 72 3.89 -12.42 10.98
CA ALA A 72 4.15 -11.13 10.34
C ALA A 72 4.13 -11.24 8.81
N VAL A 73 3.34 -10.37 8.15
CA VAL A 73 3.27 -10.27 6.69
C VAL A 73 4.22 -9.17 6.20
N PHE A 74 5.23 -9.54 5.42
CA PHE A 74 6.26 -8.63 4.91
C PHE A 74 5.96 -8.16 3.49
N GLU A 75 6.40 -6.95 3.13
CA GLU A 75 6.18 -6.42 1.76
C GLU A 75 7.14 -6.99 0.71
N ASP A 76 8.20 -7.70 1.14
CA ASP A 76 9.19 -8.34 0.28
C ASP A 76 8.59 -9.36 -0.70
N GLU A 77 7.52 -10.05 -0.30
CA GLU A 77 6.84 -11.02 -1.14
C GLU A 77 6.01 -10.39 -2.28
N ARG A 78 5.91 -9.05 -2.33
CA ARG A 78 5.19 -8.32 -3.38
C ARG A 78 6.10 -7.69 -4.44
N GLY A 79 7.42 -7.90 -4.35
CA GLY A 79 8.41 -7.21 -5.16
C GLY A 79 9.23 -8.12 -6.07
N GLY A 80 8.61 -8.76 -7.08
CA GLY A 80 9.40 -9.56 -8.02
C GLY A 80 8.63 -10.35 -9.08
N GLY A 81 7.59 -9.80 -9.70
CA GLY A 81 6.92 -10.45 -10.83
C GLY A 81 5.71 -9.66 -11.28
N GLY A 82 5.71 -9.18 -12.52
CA GLY A 82 4.52 -8.58 -13.11
C GLY A 82 3.41 -9.62 -13.21
N ASP A 83 2.25 -9.32 -12.63
CA ASP A 83 1.00 -9.99 -12.97
C ASP A 83 -0.21 -9.09 -12.67
N GLY A 84 -0.86 -8.62 -13.75
CA GLY A 84 -2.29 -8.88 -13.93
C GLY A 84 -3.32 -8.17 -13.06
N GLY A 85 -3.08 -6.94 -12.59
CA GLY A 85 -4.12 -6.14 -11.90
C GLY A 85 -4.34 -4.80 -12.58
N GLU A 86 -5.41 -4.72 -13.36
CA GLU A 86 -6.02 -3.54 -14.01
C GLU A 86 -5.41 -2.17 -13.67
N SER A 87 -4.85 -1.54 -14.71
CA SER A 87 -4.12 -0.28 -14.63
C SER A 87 -4.95 0.80 -13.91
N PRO A 88 -4.36 1.61 -13.03
CA PRO A 88 -5.04 2.73 -12.37
C PRO A 88 -5.65 3.74 -13.39
N LEU A 89 -5.12 3.75 -14.62
CA LEU A 89 -5.68 4.46 -15.76
C LEU A 89 -7.04 3.92 -16.23
N GLU A 90 -7.28 2.60 -16.22
CA GLU A 90 -8.57 2.01 -16.60
C GLU A 90 -9.65 2.27 -15.53
N THR A 91 -9.28 2.22 -14.25
CA THR A 91 -10.19 2.64 -13.17
C THR A 91 -10.54 4.11 -13.30
N LEU A 92 -9.60 4.98 -13.66
CA LEU A 92 -9.86 6.40 -13.92
C LEU A 92 -10.78 6.61 -15.15
N LEU A 93 -10.58 5.84 -16.21
CA LEU A 93 -11.37 5.92 -17.44
C LEU A 93 -12.81 5.43 -17.24
N LYS A 94 -13.03 4.46 -16.35
CA LYS A 94 -14.36 3.90 -16.03
C LYS A 94 -15.29 4.89 -15.32
N TYR A 95 -14.73 5.90 -14.64
CA TYR A 95 -15.49 7.00 -14.03
C TYR A 95 -15.59 8.24 -14.92
N LEU A 96 -15.02 8.21 -16.13
CA LEU A 96 -15.17 9.29 -17.10
C LEU A 96 -16.53 9.15 -17.80
N PRO A 97 -17.44 10.15 -17.70
CA PRO A 97 -18.72 10.11 -18.39
C PRO A 97 -18.52 10.39 -19.88
N LEU A 98 -18.02 9.41 -20.64
CA LEU A 98 -17.88 9.45 -22.10
C LEU A 98 -19.22 9.49 -22.86
N GLY A 99 -20.35 9.45 -22.14
CA GLY A 99 -21.70 9.56 -22.71
C GLY A 99 -22.04 10.93 -23.33
N TRP A 100 -21.15 11.93 -23.24
CA TRP A 100 -21.37 13.26 -23.84
C TRP A 100 -20.51 13.54 -25.09
N LEU A 101 -19.58 12.66 -25.48
CA LEU A 101 -18.67 12.96 -26.60
C LEU A 101 -19.02 12.28 -27.93
N PHE A 102 -20.07 11.45 -27.98
CA PHE A 102 -20.65 10.99 -29.25
C PHE A 102 -22.05 11.59 -29.45
N PRO A 103 -22.18 12.74 -30.13
CA PRO A 103 -23.46 13.20 -30.62
C PRO A 103 -23.98 12.16 -31.63
N GLY A 104 -25.18 11.63 -31.37
CA GLY A 104 -25.81 10.60 -32.17
C GLY A 104 -25.86 10.97 -33.66
N SER A 105 -25.08 10.24 -34.45
CA SER A 105 -25.26 10.15 -35.90
C SER A 105 -26.46 9.24 -36.16
N GLY A 106 -27.54 9.82 -36.69
CA GLY A 106 -28.80 9.13 -36.96
C GLY A 106 -28.75 8.18 -38.17
N GLY A 107 -29.71 7.24 -38.22
CA GLY A 107 -29.92 6.43 -39.43
C GLY A 107 -30.78 5.17 -39.33
N LYS A 108 -32.08 5.30 -39.04
CA LYS A 108 -33.26 4.62 -39.65
C LYS A 108 -33.19 3.13 -40.14
N LYS A 109 -34.12 2.32 -39.59
CA LYS A 109 -34.99 1.23 -40.17
C LYS A 109 -34.99 0.03 -39.22
N GLY A 110 -36.09 -0.62 -38.86
CA GLY A 110 -37.50 -0.50 -39.23
C GLY A 110 -38.27 -1.47 -38.32
N GLY A 111 -39.52 -1.12 -38.02
CA GLY A 111 -40.37 -1.90 -37.13
C GLY A 111 -40.65 -3.31 -37.64
N LYS A 112 -40.88 -4.22 -36.71
CA LYS A 112 -41.67 -5.42 -36.94
C LYS A 112 -42.72 -5.50 -35.84
N SER A 113 -43.94 -5.25 -36.28
CA SER A 113 -45.21 -5.50 -35.60
C SER A 113 -45.41 -6.99 -35.36
N GLU A 114 -45.92 -7.34 -34.17
CA GLU A 114 -46.84 -8.46 -33.96
C GLU A 114 -48.27 -7.91 -33.91
#